data_AF-A0A060YXX2-F1
#
_entry.id   AF-A0A060YXX2-F1
#
_cell.length_a   1.000
_cell.length_b   1.000
_cell.length_c   1.000
_cell.angle_alpha   90.00
_cell.angle_beta   90.00
_cell.angle_gamma   90.00
#
_symmetry.space_group_name_H-M   'P 1'
#
loop_
_entity.id
_entity.type
_entity.pdbx_description
1 polymer ?
#
loop_
_entity_poly.entity_id
_entity_poly.type
_entity_poly.pdbx_seq_one_letter_code
_entity_poly.pdbx_strand_id
1 'polypeptide(L)'
;MFENFNVDGLFFPVISFSAGVKARLLLGGRHGDFKFLPPPGYAPCYEALLPKDRMRIEPIKEYKHDFDGVRNLLGPTQSLTHTSFTPNPVDTAQIVLPPHLEKIREKLAENIHSLWAITRIEQGWTYGIFRDDNKKLHPCLVDFQTLPEPERNYNLQMSGETLK
;
A
#
# COMPACT_ATOMS: atom_id res chain seq x y z
N MET A 1 -25.29 -22.10 8.50
CA MET A 1 -24.09 -21.26 8.56
C MET A 1 -23.27 -21.75 9.74
N PHE A 2 -21.94 -21.84 9.63
CA PHE A 2 -21.10 -22.19 10.79
C PHE A 2 -20.85 -20.94 11.62
N GLU A 3 -20.99 -21.04 12.94
CA GLU A 3 -20.84 -19.96 13.90
C GLU A 3 -20.00 -20.45 15.09
N ASN A 4 -19.44 -19.54 15.89
CA ASN A 4 -18.67 -19.84 17.11
C ASN A 4 -17.38 -20.65 16.91
N PHE A 5 -16.63 -20.39 15.84
CA PHE A 5 -15.31 -20.97 15.62
C PHE A 5 -14.18 -20.03 16.07
N ASN A 6 -13.01 -20.60 16.37
CA ASN A 6 -11.84 -19.82 16.78
C ASN A 6 -11.34 -18.95 15.61
N VAL A 7 -11.16 -17.65 15.85
CA VAL A 7 -10.64 -16.65 14.89
C VAL A 7 -9.19 -16.24 15.18
N ASP A 8 -8.49 -16.97 16.04
CA ASP A 8 -7.08 -16.76 16.31
C ASP A 8 -6.23 -17.03 15.05
N GLY A 9 -5.61 -15.98 14.51
CA GLY A 9 -4.71 -16.06 13.36
C GLY A 9 -5.41 -15.92 12.00
N LEU A 10 -4.76 -16.44 10.96
CA LEU A 10 -5.23 -16.32 9.57
C LEU A 10 -5.94 -17.60 9.12
N PHE A 11 -7.02 -17.43 8.35
CA PHE A 11 -7.66 -18.51 7.61
C PHE A 11 -7.04 -18.66 6.23
N PHE A 12 -6.86 -19.91 5.82
CA PHE A 12 -6.35 -20.25 4.49
C PHE A 12 -7.44 -20.98 3.70
N PRO A 13 -7.62 -20.66 2.40
CA PRO A 13 -8.49 -21.46 1.54
C PRO A 13 -7.84 -22.84 1.31
N VAL A 14 -8.54 -23.90 1.71
CA VAL A 14 -8.05 -25.28 1.61
C VAL A 14 -9.02 -26.12 0.78
N ILE A 15 -8.47 -26.99 -0.07
CA ILE A 15 -9.20 -28.06 -0.75
C ILE A 15 -8.52 -29.39 -0.42
N SER A 16 -9.31 -30.42 -0.11
CA SER A 16 -8.84 -31.78 0.12
C SER A 16 -9.56 -32.74 -0.82
N PHE A 17 -8.85 -33.69 -1.39
CA PHE A 17 -9.39 -34.67 -2.32
C PHE A 17 -8.60 -35.98 -2.26
N SER A 18 -9.25 -37.09 -2.58
CA SER A 18 -8.64 -38.41 -2.70
C SER A 18 -8.05 -38.63 -4.10
N ALA A 19 -7.31 -39.75 -4.26
CA ALA A 19 -6.71 -40.11 -5.54
C ALA A 19 -7.76 -40.24 -6.66
N GLY A 20 -7.39 -39.81 -7.86
CA GLY A 20 -8.26 -39.87 -9.06
C GLY A 20 -9.18 -38.66 -9.27
N VAL A 21 -9.20 -37.70 -8.34
CA VAL A 21 -10.01 -36.48 -8.46
C VAL A 21 -9.28 -35.41 -9.27
N LYS A 22 -10.01 -34.70 -10.14
CA LYS A 22 -9.55 -33.49 -10.84
C LYS A 22 -10.46 -32.32 -10.47
N ALA A 23 -9.87 -31.20 -10.06
CA ALA A 23 -10.59 -29.99 -9.66
C ALA A 23 -10.00 -28.75 -10.34
N ARG A 24 -10.82 -27.70 -10.48
CA ARG A 24 -10.41 -26.36 -10.92
C ARG A 24 -10.89 -25.35 -9.89
N LEU A 25 -10.00 -24.45 -9.48
CA LEU A 25 -10.32 -23.36 -8.56
C LEU A 25 -10.70 -22.11 -9.35
N LEU A 26 -11.73 -21.39 -8.88
CA LEU A 26 -12.13 -20.09 -9.39
C LEU A 26 -11.97 -19.09 -8.25
N LEU A 27 -10.92 -18.28 -8.29
CA LEU A 27 -10.55 -17.41 -7.16
C LEU A 27 -10.75 -15.91 -7.43
N GLY A 28 -11.07 -15.54 -8.67
CA GLY A 28 -11.25 -14.14 -9.08
C GLY A 28 -10.19 -13.66 -10.08
N GLY A 29 -10.30 -12.39 -10.48
CA GLY A 29 -9.45 -11.80 -11.50
C GLY A 29 -9.49 -12.59 -12.82
N ARG A 30 -8.33 -12.77 -13.45
CA ARG A 30 -8.19 -13.58 -14.69
C ARG A 30 -8.43 -15.08 -14.52
N HIS A 31 -8.56 -15.58 -13.29
CA HIS A 31 -8.77 -17.00 -12.97
C HIS A 31 -10.14 -17.23 -12.30
N GLY A 32 -11.08 -16.30 -12.46
CA GLY A 32 -12.36 -16.30 -11.78
C GLY A 32 -13.53 -16.13 -12.73
N ASP A 33 -13.67 -17.01 -13.72
CA ASP A 33 -14.86 -17.10 -14.56
C ASP A 33 -16.06 -17.58 -13.72
N PHE A 34 -16.58 -16.67 -12.91
CA PHE A 34 -17.62 -16.93 -11.93
C PHE A 34 -18.95 -17.18 -12.64
N LYS A 35 -19.48 -18.38 -12.47
CA LYS A 35 -20.85 -18.71 -12.87
C LYS A 35 -21.89 -18.03 -11.97
N PHE A 36 -21.50 -17.70 -10.75
CA PHE A 36 -22.29 -16.98 -9.76
C PHE A 36 -21.43 -15.89 -9.15
N LEU A 37 -21.91 -14.65 -9.18
CA LEU A 37 -21.18 -13.51 -8.64
C LEU A 37 -21.18 -13.54 -7.10
N PRO A 38 -20.14 -12.98 -6.45
CA PRO A 38 -20.13 -12.79 -5.02
C PRO A 38 -21.37 -11.98 -4.55
N PRO A 39 -22.01 -12.37 -3.44
CA PRO A 39 -23.06 -11.56 -2.83
C PRO A 39 -22.54 -10.17 -2.37
N PRO A 40 -23.44 -9.19 -2.13
CA PRO A 40 -23.05 -7.90 -1.59
C PRO A 40 -22.26 -8.04 -0.28
N GLY A 41 -21.14 -7.32 -0.17
CA GLY A 41 -20.24 -7.38 0.99
C GLY A 41 -19.18 -8.49 0.94
N TYR A 42 -19.15 -9.30 -0.13
CA TYR A 42 -18.12 -10.31 -0.35
C TYR A 42 -17.18 -9.94 -1.49
N ALA A 43 -15.88 -10.19 -1.30
CA ALA A 43 -14.84 -9.98 -2.29
C ALA A 43 -14.32 -11.33 -2.83
N PRO A 44 -13.94 -11.41 -4.12
CA PRO A 44 -13.18 -12.54 -4.65
C PRO A 44 -11.85 -12.73 -3.91
N CYS A 45 -11.43 -13.98 -3.68
CA CYS A 45 -10.17 -14.29 -2.99
C CYS A 45 -8.92 -13.71 -3.68
N TYR A 46 -8.98 -13.46 -4.99
CA TYR A 46 -7.91 -12.82 -5.77
C TYR A 46 -7.51 -11.44 -5.22
N GLU A 47 -8.44 -10.69 -4.62
CA GLU A 47 -8.17 -9.36 -4.07
C GLU A 47 -7.27 -9.40 -2.82
N ALA A 48 -7.18 -10.55 -2.15
CA ALA A 48 -6.28 -10.74 -1.01
C ALA A 48 -4.81 -10.99 -1.43
N LEU A 49 -4.51 -11.03 -2.72
CA LEU A 49 -3.16 -11.25 -3.23
C LEU A 49 -2.29 -10.01 -2.99
N LEU A 50 -1.07 -10.21 -2.46
CA LEU A 50 -0.14 -9.12 -2.23
C LEU A 50 0.34 -8.49 -3.56
N PRO A 51 0.65 -7.17 -3.61
CA PRO A 51 1.00 -6.45 -4.85
C PRO A 51 2.18 -7.02 -5.67
N LYS A 52 2.99 -7.90 -5.08
CA LYS A 52 4.16 -8.53 -5.73
C LYS A 52 4.01 -10.05 -5.89
N ASP A 53 2.94 -10.62 -5.37
CA ASP A 53 2.76 -12.06 -5.38
C ASP A 53 1.96 -12.50 -6.61
N ARG A 54 2.25 -13.71 -7.06
CA ARG A 54 1.43 -14.41 -8.05
C ARG A 54 0.65 -15.50 -7.34
N MET A 55 -0.62 -15.62 -7.70
CA MET A 55 -1.46 -16.70 -7.21
C MET A 55 -0.87 -18.04 -7.60
N ARG A 56 -0.67 -18.90 -6.61
CA ARG A 56 -0.13 -20.26 -6.75
C ARG A 56 -0.86 -21.20 -5.81
N ILE A 57 -0.95 -22.47 -6.20
CA ILE A 57 -1.41 -23.54 -5.33
C ILE A 57 -0.17 -24.13 -4.69
N GLU A 58 -0.17 -24.24 -3.37
CA GLU A 58 0.94 -24.82 -2.62
C GLU A 58 0.44 -25.98 -1.76
N PRO A 59 1.19 -27.09 -1.69
CA PRO A 59 0.91 -28.12 -0.71
C PRO A 59 1.14 -27.55 0.71
N ILE A 60 0.18 -27.76 1.60
CA ILE A 60 0.26 -27.23 2.96
C ILE A 60 1.24 -28.09 3.77
N LYS A 61 2.28 -27.43 4.31
CA LYS A 61 3.27 -28.03 5.23
C LYS A 61 3.96 -29.28 4.67
N GLU A 62 4.33 -29.22 3.38
CA GLU A 62 5.16 -30.25 2.76
C GLU A 62 6.55 -30.28 3.41
N TYR A 63 6.96 -31.45 3.92
CA TYR A 63 8.25 -31.65 4.57
C TYR A 63 9.31 -32.23 3.62
N LYS A 64 8.90 -32.60 2.40
CA LYS A 64 9.72 -33.33 1.44
C LYS A 64 9.35 -32.90 0.01
N HIS A 65 10.35 -32.50 -0.77
CA HIS A 65 10.18 -32.13 -2.17
C HIS A 65 11.18 -32.89 -3.04
N ASP A 66 10.82 -34.13 -3.40
CA ASP A 66 11.69 -34.96 -4.24
C ASP A 66 11.63 -34.47 -5.68
N PHE A 67 12.77 -34.04 -6.20
CA PHE A 67 12.93 -33.64 -7.60
C PHE A 67 14.06 -34.47 -8.21
N ASP A 68 13.84 -35.03 -9.40
CA ASP A 68 14.82 -35.83 -10.15
C ASP A 68 15.53 -36.93 -9.33
N GLY A 69 14.81 -37.57 -8.40
CA GLY A 69 15.35 -38.65 -7.55
C GLY A 69 16.21 -38.19 -6.36
N VAL A 70 16.40 -36.87 -6.18
CA VAL A 70 17.09 -36.29 -5.03
C VAL A 70 16.08 -35.97 -3.93
N ARG A 71 16.33 -36.49 -2.72
CA ARG A 71 15.50 -36.23 -1.54
C ARG A 71 15.83 -34.86 -0.94
N ASN A 72 14.97 -33.87 -1.12
CA ASN A 72 15.07 -32.58 -0.44
C ASN A 72 14.10 -32.53 0.74
N LEU A 73 14.63 -32.35 1.94
CA LEU A 73 13.84 -32.13 3.15
C LEU A 73 13.68 -30.62 3.35
N LEU A 74 12.43 -30.17 3.53
CA LEU A 74 12.13 -28.78 3.79
C LEU A 74 12.06 -28.54 5.30
N GLY A 75 12.54 -27.38 5.74
CA GLY A 75 12.32 -26.92 7.11
C GLY A 75 10.83 -26.61 7.37
N PRO A 76 10.45 -26.38 8.63
CA PRO A 76 9.07 -26.03 8.97
C PRO A 76 8.65 -24.76 8.22
N THR A 77 7.55 -24.84 7.48
CA THR A 77 6.97 -23.67 6.80
C THR A 77 6.55 -22.67 7.85
N GLN A 78 7.24 -21.54 7.93
CA GLN A 78 6.80 -20.42 8.75
C GLN A 78 5.66 -19.72 8.01
N SER A 79 4.45 -19.82 8.56
CA SER A 79 3.34 -18.99 8.11
C SER A 79 3.70 -17.54 8.41
N LEU A 80 3.67 -16.69 7.38
CA LEU A 80 3.89 -15.26 7.54
C LEU A 80 2.90 -14.73 8.59
N THR A 81 3.42 -14.16 9.68
CA THR A 81 2.61 -13.52 10.70
C THR A 81 1.98 -12.28 10.08
N HIS A 82 0.66 -12.31 9.87
CA HIS A 82 -0.16 -11.19 9.43
C HIS A 82 0.37 -10.50 8.14
N THR A 83 -0.02 -11.01 6.97
CA THR A 83 0.36 -10.43 5.68
C THR A 83 -0.44 -9.19 5.29
N SER A 84 -1.43 -8.76 6.08
CA SER A 84 -1.96 -7.42 5.87
C SER A 84 -0.90 -6.42 6.32
N PHE A 85 -0.52 -5.56 5.38
CA PHE A 85 0.18 -4.32 5.71
C PHE A 85 -0.76 -3.49 6.59
N THR A 86 -0.64 -3.66 7.90
CA THR A 86 -1.19 -2.72 8.88
C THR A 86 -0.08 -1.72 9.14
N PRO A 87 -0.03 -0.57 8.44
CA PRO A 87 0.95 0.44 8.77
C PRO A 87 0.75 0.79 10.24
N ASN A 88 1.83 0.79 11.00
CA ASN A 88 1.86 1.34 12.35
C ASN A 88 2.81 2.54 12.33
N PRO A 89 2.36 3.71 11.82
CA PRO A 89 3.17 4.91 11.86
C PRO A 89 3.58 5.21 13.31
N VAL A 90 4.80 5.71 13.48
CA VAL A 90 5.23 6.20 14.79
C VAL A 90 4.46 7.48 15.07
N ASP A 91 3.82 7.56 16.24
CA ASP A 91 3.10 8.76 16.66
C ASP A 91 4.10 9.88 17.03
N THR A 92 4.01 11.00 16.32
CA THR A 92 4.84 12.20 16.49
C THR A 92 4.10 13.32 17.24
N ALA A 93 2.85 13.11 17.67
CA ALA A 93 2.00 14.17 18.22
C ALA A 93 2.57 14.83 19.48
N GLN A 94 3.34 14.10 20.29
CA GLN A 94 3.93 14.59 21.54
C GLN A 94 5.31 15.25 21.36
N ILE A 95 5.88 15.24 20.15
CA ILE A 95 7.20 15.80 19.87
C ILE A 95 7.08 17.32 19.71
N VAL A 96 7.77 18.06 20.56
CA VAL A 96 7.89 19.52 20.47
C VAL A 96 9.24 19.88 19.86
N LEU A 97 9.22 20.63 18.75
CA LEU A 97 10.44 21.05 18.08
C LEU A 97 11.17 22.13 18.91
N PRO A 98 12.50 21.99 19.12
CA PRO A 98 13.31 23.03 19.72
C PRO A 98 13.26 24.36 18.93
N PRO A 99 13.39 25.54 19.57
CA PRO A 99 13.26 26.85 18.90
C PRO A 99 14.26 27.11 17.77
N HIS A 100 15.42 26.45 17.77
CA HIS A 100 16.37 26.58 16.67
C HIS A 100 15.93 25.83 15.40
N LEU A 101 15.15 24.74 15.56
CA LEU A 101 14.56 24.02 14.43
C LEU A 101 13.28 24.70 13.90
N GLU A 102 12.60 25.50 14.72
CA GLU A 102 11.49 26.34 14.24
C GLU A 102 11.94 27.30 13.12
N LYS A 103 13.16 27.83 13.21
CA LYS A 103 13.75 28.68 12.16
C LYS A 103 14.09 27.89 10.89
N ILE A 104 14.56 26.64 11.03
CA ILE A 104 14.86 25.80 9.85
C ILE A 104 13.60 25.29 9.17
N ARG A 105 12.49 25.13 9.91
CA ARG A 105 11.20 24.70 9.36
C ARG A 105 10.74 25.57 8.20
N GLU A 106 10.84 26.89 8.35
CA GLU A 106 10.41 27.82 7.29
C GLU A 106 11.32 27.73 6.06
N LYS A 107 12.64 27.66 6.28
CA LYS A 107 13.62 27.49 5.19
C LYS A 107 13.47 26.14 4.48
N LEU A 108 13.12 25.09 5.22
CA LEU A 108 12.83 23.78 4.67
C LEU A 108 11.56 23.81 3.83
N ALA A 109 10.49 24.44 4.32
CA ALA A 109 9.24 24.60 3.58
C ALA A 109 9.43 25.40 2.29
N GLU A 110 10.20 26.49 2.33
CA GLU A 110 10.57 27.29 1.16
C GLU A 110 11.36 26.46 0.12
N ASN A 111 12.33 25.66 0.57
CA ASN A 111 13.12 24.81 -0.31
C ASN A 111 12.29 23.67 -0.94
N ILE A 112 11.47 22.98 -0.14
CA ILE A 112 10.57 21.92 -0.62
C ILE A 112 9.58 22.49 -1.65
N HIS A 113 8.99 23.67 -1.37
CA HIS A 113 8.11 24.35 -2.30
C HIS A 113 8.82 24.70 -3.61
N SER A 114 10.06 25.19 -3.53
CA SER A 114 10.88 25.51 -4.71
C SER A 114 11.16 24.26 -5.56
N LEU A 115 11.52 23.14 -4.95
CA LEU A 115 11.73 21.86 -5.65
C LEU A 115 10.44 21.32 -6.29
N TRP A 116 9.31 21.43 -5.58
CA TRP A 116 7.99 21.08 -6.11
C TRP A 116 7.66 21.95 -7.34
N ALA A 117 7.90 23.26 -7.26
CA ALA A 117 7.64 24.20 -8.36
C ALA A 117 8.52 23.90 -9.58
N ILE A 118 9.82 23.64 -9.38
CA ILE A 118 10.75 23.24 -10.45
C ILE A 118 10.23 21.98 -11.16
N THR A 119 9.87 20.93 -10.40
CA THR A 119 9.35 19.68 -10.97
C THR A 119 8.10 19.91 -11.81
N ARG A 120 7.22 20.83 -11.39
CA ARG A 120 6.02 21.19 -12.14
C ARG A 120 6.35 21.98 -13.40
N ILE A 121 7.27 22.94 -13.33
CA ILE A 121 7.72 23.71 -14.50
C ILE A 121 8.38 22.78 -15.53
N GLU A 122 9.20 21.83 -15.11
CA GLU A 122 9.82 20.81 -15.98
C GLU A 122 8.78 19.91 -16.68
N GLN A 123 7.65 19.64 -16.02
CA GLN A 123 6.51 18.92 -16.60
C GLN A 123 5.65 19.81 -17.54
N GLY A 124 6.01 21.08 -17.72
CA GLY A 124 5.33 22.05 -18.56
C GLY A 124 4.15 22.76 -17.89
N TRP A 125 4.11 22.79 -16.55
CA TRP A 125 3.12 23.59 -15.83
C TRP A 125 3.52 25.07 -15.83
N THR A 126 2.53 25.93 -15.97
CA THR A 126 2.69 27.38 -15.91
C THR A 126 1.75 27.97 -14.87
N TYR A 127 2.04 29.19 -14.42
CA TYR A 127 1.19 29.88 -13.46
C TYR A 127 -0.18 30.23 -14.06
N GLY A 128 -1.24 30.04 -13.29
CA GLY A 128 -2.58 30.51 -13.63
C GLY A 128 -3.44 30.66 -12.39
N ILE A 129 -4.33 31.66 -12.39
CA ILE A 129 -5.18 32.01 -11.22
C ILE A 129 -6.07 30.83 -10.79
N PHE A 130 -6.52 30.02 -11.75
CA PHE A 130 -7.28 28.81 -11.52
C PHE A 130 -6.48 27.59 -11.97
N ARG A 131 -6.63 26.50 -11.23
CA ARG A 131 -6.04 25.21 -11.60
C ARG A 131 -6.76 24.64 -12.82
N ASP A 132 -6.00 24.33 -13.87
CA ASP A 132 -6.50 23.67 -15.08
C ASP A 132 -5.47 22.64 -15.53
N ASP A 133 -5.75 21.36 -15.29
CA ASP A 133 -4.83 20.27 -15.58
C ASP A 133 -4.67 20.03 -17.10
N ASN A 134 -5.68 20.39 -17.92
CA ASN A 134 -5.61 20.26 -19.38
C ASN A 134 -4.71 21.34 -19.98
N LYS A 135 -4.77 22.57 -19.46
CA LYS A 135 -3.90 23.69 -19.86
C LYS A 135 -2.59 23.73 -19.07
N LYS A 136 -2.39 22.80 -18.14
CA LYS A 136 -1.27 22.76 -17.19
C LYS A 136 -1.07 24.08 -16.44
N LEU A 137 -2.14 24.62 -15.88
CA LEU A 137 -2.11 25.83 -15.06
C LEU A 137 -2.20 25.47 -13.58
N HIS A 138 -1.29 26.02 -12.75
CA HIS A 138 -1.31 25.80 -11.31
C HIS A 138 -1.15 27.12 -10.52
N PRO A 139 -2.07 27.44 -9.58
CA PRO A 139 -2.07 28.72 -8.87
C PRO A 139 -0.93 28.88 -7.86
N CYS A 140 -0.42 27.77 -7.30
CA CYS A 140 0.68 27.81 -6.33
C CYS A 140 2.08 27.93 -6.97
N LEU A 141 2.20 28.11 -8.30
CA LEU A 141 3.50 28.38 -8.96
C LEU A 141 3.92 29.84 -8.76
N VAL A 142 4.11 30.20 -7.50
CA VAL A 142 4.52 31.51 -7.02
C VAL A 142 5.56 31.34 -5.92
N ASP A 143 6.22 32.41 -5.51
CA ASP A 143 7.18 32.36 -4.41
C ASP A 143 6.50 31.96 -3.10
N PHE A 144 7.22 31.27 -2.24
CA PHE A 144 6.69 30.74 -0.98
C PHE A 144 6.00 31.81 -0.11
N GLN A 145 6.53 33.04 -0.09
CA GLN A 145 5.97 34.16 0.67
C GLN A 145 4.63 34.66 0.12
N THR A 146 4.39 34.44 -1.18
CA THR A 146 3.18 34.88 -1.89
C THR A 146 2.11 33.79 -1.98
N LEU A 147 2.37 32.61 -1.40
CA LEU A 147 1.39 31.55 -1.32
C LEU A 147 0.14 31.99 -0.54
N PRO A 148 -1.04 31.51 -0.94
CA PRO A 148 -2.23 31.59 -0.10
C PRO A 148 -1.93 31.01 1.28
N GLU A 149 -2.46 31.65 2.33
CA GLU A 149 -2.22 31.23 3.70
C GLU A 149 -2.51 29.74 3.98
N PRO A 150 -3.59 29.12 3.44
CA PRO A 150 -3.81 27.68 3.59
C PRO A 150 -2.67 26.83 3.02
N GLU A 151 -2.17 27.16 1.83
CA GLU A 151 -1.10 26.42 1.15
C GLU A 151 0.26 26.62 1.83
N ARG A 152 0.53 27.85 2.29
CA ARG A 152 1.73 28.15 3.08
C ARG A 152 1.74 27.36 4.39
N ASN A 153 0.61 27.36 5.11
CA ASN A 153 0.47 26.63 6.36
C ASN A 153 0.58 25.11 6.15
N TYR A 154 0.06 24.58 5.04
CA TYR A 154 0.24 23.19 4.65
C TYR A 154 1.73 22.82 4.46
N ASN A 155 2.49 23.63 3.71
CA ASN A 155 3.93 23.41 3.51
C ASN A 155 4.73 23.50 4.82
N LEU A 156 4.37 24.43 5.71
CA LEU A 156 4.97 24.54 7.04
C LEU A 156 4.64 23.34 7.92
N GLN A 157 3.40 22.84 7.88
CA GLN A 157 2.96 21.66 8.61
C GLN A 157 3.72 20.42 8.14
N MET A 158 3.79 20.18 6.83
CA MET A 158 4.55 19.07 6.24
C MET A 158 6.03 19.12 6.63
N SER A 159 6.63 20.31 6.61
CA SER A 159 8.01 20.51 7.05
C SER A 159 8.18 20.28 8.55
N GLY A 160 7.18 20.65 9.35
CA GLY A 160 7.15 20.38 10.79
C GLY A 160 7.10 18.89 11.10
N GLU A 161 6.22 18.14 10.45
CA GLU A 161 6.13 16.68 10.59
C GLU A 161 7.38 15.96 10.05
N THR A 162 8.08 16.54 9.07
CA THR A 162 9.36 15.99 8.57
C THR A 162 10.50 16.14 9.59
N LEU A 163 10.44 17.17 10.45
CA LEU A 163 11.45 17.43 11.47
C LEU A 163 11.20 16.66 12.79
N LYS A 164 9.97 16.20 13.01
CA LYS A 164 9.60 15.39 14.18
C LYS A 164 9.99 13.92 13.96
#